data_AF-A0A426RJG3-F1
#
_entry.id   AF-A0A426RJG3-F1
#
_cell.length_a   1.000
_cell.length_b   1.000
_cell.length_c   1.000
_cell.angle_alpha   90.00
_cell.angle_beta   90.00
_cell.angle_gamma   90.00
#
_symmetry.space_group_name_H-M   'P 1'
#
loop_
_entity.id
_entity.type
_entity.pdbx_description
1 polymer ?
#
loop_
_entity_poly.entity_id
_entity_poly.type
_entity_poly.pdbx_seq_one_letter_code
_entity_poly.pdbx_strand_id
1 'polypeptide(L)'
;MENLEKLRYPIGHFICPETISKQVRNSWIQELESLPKRLGPLILSLNESQLDTPYRPEGWSIRQLVHHIADSHHHSYTRFKWALTEDAPLIKAYDEKSWSDLIDAKTAPISLSLTYIEALHAKLVFLLRGLEEGQFEKFYIHPDGQVKVTVAENIGKYAWHGNHHLAHIQNLMIREGW
;
A
#
# COMPACT_ATOMS: atom_id res chain seq x y z
N MET A 1 16.09 23.77 1.69
CA MET A 1 16.10 22.64 2.64
C MET A 1 14.76 22.45 3.37
N GLU A 2 13.75 23.29 3.12
CA GLU A 2 12.37 22.88 3.36
C GLU A 2 12.01 21.65 2.51
N ASN A 3 11.33 20.71 3.17
CA ASN A 3 10.35 19.79 2.60
C ASN A 3 10.71 18.43 2.00
N LEU A 4 11.96 17.92 2.05
CA LEU A 4 12.18 16.51 1.66
C LEU A 4 11.39 15.52 2.52
N GLU A 5 11.26 15.78 3.82
CA GLU A 5 10.46 14.94 4.73
C GLU A 5 8.96 15.02 4.39
N LYS A 6 8.42 16.20 4.09
CA LYS A 6 7.01 16.31 3.69
C LYS A 6 6.74 15.73 2.30
N LEU A 7 7.73 15.74 1.41
CA LEU A 7 7.64 15.03 0.14
C LEU A 7 7.66 13.51 0.35
N ARG A 8 8.46 13.03 1.31
CA ARG A 8 8.56 11.61 1.64
C ARG A 8 7.33 11.11 2.40
N TYR A 9 6.79 11.88 3.35
CA TYR A 9 5.63 11.54 4.19
C TYR A 9 4.55 12.63 4.10
N PRO A 10 3.87 12.77 2.94
CA PRO A 10 2.91 13.85 2.69
C PRO A 10 1.68 13.81 3.61
N ILE A 11 1.38 12.66 4.20
CA ILE A 11 0.29 12.46 5.17
C ILE A 11 0.79 12.07 6.57
N GLY A 12 2.08 12.32 6.85
CA GLY A 12 2.74 11.85 8.06
C GLY A 12 2.98 10.33 8.09
N HIS A 13 3.51 9.84 9.21
CA HIS A 13 3.78 8.42 9.45
C HIS A 13 2.52 7.68 9.94
N PHE A 14 2.47 6.37 9.75
CA PHE A 14 1.40 5.56 10.34
C PHE A 14 1.53 5.56 11.87
N ILE A 15 0.43 5.89 12.56
CA ILE A 15 0.32 5.83 14.01
C ILE A 15 -0.77 4.81 14.32
N CYS A 16 -0.37 3.66 14.89
CA CYS A 16 -1.34 2.67 15.34
C CYS A 16 -2.01 3.15 16.64
N PRO A 17 -3.35 3.20 16.71
CA PRO A 17 -4.02 3.49 17.96
C PRO A 17 -3.84 2.34 18.96
N GLU A 18 -3.85 2.66 20.25
CA GLU A 18 -3.74 1.65 21.32
C GLU A 18 -4.89 0.64 21.29
N THR A 19 -6.09 1.08 20.89
CA THR A 19 -7.27 0.23 20.73
C THR A 19 -7.80 0.34 19.31
N ILE A 20 -7.84 -0.79 18.61
CA ILE A 20 -8.38 -0.87 17.24
C ILE A 20 -9.84 -1.36 17.31
N SER A 21 -10.77 -0.41 17.48
CA SER A 21 -12.20 -0.71 17.53
C SER A 21 -12.74 -1.22 16.18
N LYS A 22 -13.89 -1.92 16.21
CA LYS A 22 -14.60 -2.34 14.99
C LYS A 22 -14.86 -1.18 14.02
N GLN A 23 -15.16 0.01 14.54
CA GLN A 23 -15.38 1.20 13.72
C GLN A 23 -14.09 1.63 12.99
N VAL A 24 -12.95 1.64 13.69
CA VAL A 24 -11.64 1.94 13.09
C VAL A 24 -11.26 0.90 12.04
N ARG A 25 -11.47 -0.40 12.33
CA ARG A 25 -11.20 -1.46 11.34
C ARG A 25 -12.07 -1.30 10.10
N ASN A 26 -13.36 -0.99 10.28
CA ASN A 26 -14.28 -0.79 9.17
C ASN A 26 -13.90 0.41 8.30
N SER A 27 -13.44 1.52 8.90
CA SER A 27 -12.98 2.66 8.10
C SER A 27 -11.71 2.32 7.31
N TRP A 28 -10.75 1.60 7.90
CA TRP A 28 -9.57 1.16 7.17
C TRP A 28 -9.89 0.15 6.05
N ILE A 29 -10.84 -0.76 6.27
CA ILE A 29 -11.32 -1.67 5.21
C ILE A 29 -11.97 -0.87 4.07
N GLN A 30 -12.71 0.20 4.39
CA GLN A 30 -13.30 1.08 3.39
C GLN A 30 -12.23 1.86 2.61
N GLU A 31 -11.16 2.33 3.27
CA GLU A 31 -10.02 2.95 2.60
C GLU A 31 -9.39 1.97 1.59
N LEU A 32 -9.13 0.73 2.00
CA LEU A 32 -8.63 -0.33 1.11
C LEU A 32 -9.59 -0.60 -0.06
N GLU A 33 -10.90 -0.65 0.17
CA GLU A 33 -11.90 -0.85 -0.89
C GLU A 33 -11.93 0.32 -1.89
N SER A 34 -11.72 1.54 -1.41
CA SER A 34 -11.78 2.75 -2.24
C SER A 34 -10.52 3.01 -3.05
N LEU A 35 -9.36 2.52 -2.58
CA LEU A 35 -8.06 2.85 -3.15
C LEU A 35 -7.97 2.59 -4.68
N PRO A 36 -8.34 1.41 -5.21
CA PRO A 36 -8.24 1.16 -6.66
C PRO A 36 -9.04 2.17 -7.49
N LYS A 37 -10.25 2.53 -7.01
CA LYS A 37 -11.16 3.48 -7.66
C LYS A 37 -10.64 4.91 -7.64
N ARG A 38 -9.84 5.28 -6.64
CA ARG A 38 -9.20 6.60 -6.53
C ARG A 38 -7.92 6.67 -7.34
N LEU A 39 -7.19 5.56 -7.41
CA LEU A 39 -5.89 5.46 -8.08
C LEU A 39 -6.03 5.51 -9.61
N GLY A 40 -6.95 4.72 -10.18
CA GLY A 40 -7.14 4.61 -11.63
C GLY A 40 -7.35 5.94 -12.36
N PRO A 41 -8.37 6.75 -12.01
CA PRO A 41 -8.66 8.00 -12.71
C PRO A 41 -7.52 9.01 -12.70
N LEU A 42 -6.75 9.08 -11.61
CA LEU A 42 -5.63 10.02 -11.48
C LEU A 42 -4.46 9.68 -12.41
N ILE A 43 -4.20 8.40 -12.63
CA ILE A 43 -3.03 7.98 -13.38
C ILE A 43 -3.37 7.81 -14.86
N LEU A 44 -4.60 7.39 -15.18
CA LEU A 44 -5.05 7.26 -16.57
C LEU A 44 -5.12 8.60 -17.32
N SER A 45 -5.09 9.74 -16.62
CA SER A 45 -4.97 11.06 -17.24
C SER A 45 -3.53 11.46 -17.58
N LEU A 46 -2.53 10.71 -17.13
CA LEU A 46 -1.11 11.02 -17.32
C LEU A 46 -0.56 10.43 -18.61
N ASN A 47 0.32 11.16 -19.29
CA ASN A 47 1.10 10.65 -20.42
C ASN A 47 2.38 9.93 -19.96
N GLU A 48 3.06 9.22 -20.87
CA GLU A 48 4.27 8.43 -20.56
C GLU A 48 5.37 9.26 -19.87
N SER A 49 5.62 10.50 -20.32
CA SER A 49 6.63 11.37 -19.70
C SER A 49 6.26 11.74 -18.26
N GLN A 50 4.98 11.95 -17.97
CA GLN A 50 4.49 12.22 -16.61
C GLN A 50 4.59 10.97 -15.74
N LEU A 51 4.27 9.80 -16.29
CA LEU A 51 4.41 8.52 -15.58
C LEU A 51 5.87 8.23 -15.18
N ASP A 52 6.82 8.64 -16.01
CA ASP A 52 8.25 8.46 -15.76
C ASP A 52 8.87 9.59 -14.91
N THR A 53 8.06 10.55 -14.46
CA THR A 53 8.53 11.64 -13.60
C THR A 53 8.65 11.20 -12.13
N PRO A 54 9.80 11.42 -11.46
CA PRO A 54 9.97 11.15 -10.04
C PRO A 54 9.03 11.97 -9.14
N TYR A 55 8.35 11.33 -8.17
CA TYR A 55 7.46 12.05 -7.23
C TYR A 55 8.20 13.03 -6.30
N ARG A 56 9.52 12.87 -6.17
CA ARG A 56 10.44 13.75 -5.44
C ARG A 56 11.88 13.56 -5.99
N PRO A 57 12.83 14.46 -5.69
CA PRO A 57 14.23 14.25 -6.01
C PRO A 57 14.74 12.91 -5.49
N GLU A 58 15.41 12.14 -6.37
CA GLU A 58 15.92 10.78 -6.10
C GLU A 58 14.85 9.77 -5.63
N GLY A 59 13.57 10.10 -5.84
CA GLY A 59 12.44 9.22 -5.59
C GLY A 59 12.11 8.35 -6.81
N TRP A 60 11.16 7.45 -6.61
CA TRP A 60 10.59 6.64 -7.68
C TRP A 60 9.74 7.49 -8.63
N SER A 61 9.63 7.04 -9.89
CA SER A 61 8.64 7.56 -10.82
C SER A 61 7.21 7.20 -10.39
N ILE A 62 6.20 7.87 -10.96
CA ILE A 62 4.80 7.47 -10.77
C ILE A 62 4.60 6.02 -11.21
N ARG A 63 5.18 5.61 -12.34
CA ARG A 63 5.11 4.22 -12.83
C ARG A 63 5.62 3.23 -11.78
N GLN A 64 6.81 3.45 -11.25
CA GLN A 64 7.39 2.62 -10.20
C GLN A 64 6.51 2.59 -8.94
N LEU A 65 5.94 3.72 -8.54
CA LEU A 65 5.00 3.77 -7.40
C LEU A 65 3.76 2.90 -7.64
N VAL A 66 3.18 2.92 -8.84
CA VAL A 66 1.99 2.13 -9.17
C VAL A 66 2.29 0.63 -9.12
N HIS A 67 3.43 0.22 -9.68
CA HIS A 67 3.88 -1.17 -9.58
C HIS A 67 4.20 -1.57 -8.13
N HIS A 68 4.86 -0.69 -7.36
CA HIS A 68 5.13 -0.94 -5.94
C HIS A 68 3.85 -1.11 -5.10
N ILE A 69 2.80 -0.31 -5.35
CA ILE A 69 1.51 -0.48 -4.65
C ILE A 69 0.99 -1.91 -4.88
N ALA A 70 1.03 -2.39 -6.13
CA ALA A 70 0.61 -3.75 -6.47
C ALA A 70 1.43 -4.81 -5.73
N ASP A 71 2.76 -4.71 -5.78
CA ASP A 71 3.67 -5.69 -5.17
C ASP A 71 3.58 -5.71 -3.64
N SER A 72 3.56 -4.52 -3.03
CA SER A 72 3.47 -4.36 -1.58
C SER A 72 2.15 -4.92 -1.04
N HIS A 73 1.05 -4.64 -1.75
CA HIS A 73 -0.28 -5.12 -1.34
C HIS A 73 -0.44 -6.62 -1.61
N HIS A 74 0.23 -7.17 -2.63
CA HIS A 74 0.30 -8.62 -2.84
C HIS A 74 0.97 -9.31 -1.64
N HIS A 75 2.13 -8.82 -1.22
CA HIS A 75 2.81 -9.33 -0.03
C HIS A 75 1.93 -9.20 1.21
N SER A 76 1.21 -8.09 1.36
CA SER A 76 0.24 -7.91 2.45
C SER A 76 -0.85 -8.97 2.45
N TYR A 77 -1.47 -9.21 1.30
CA TYR A 77 -2.52 -10.21 1.16
C TYR A 77 -2.04 -11.60 1.55
N THR A 78 -0.82 -11.96 1.16
CA THR A 78 -0.17 -13.21 1.59
C THR A 78 0.07 -13.23 3.10
N ARG A 79 0.55 -12.12 3.70
CA ARG A 79 0.74 -12.00 5.16
C ARG A 79 -0.58 -12.13 5.94
N PHE A 80 -1.68 -11.58 5.42
CA PHE A 80 -3.01 -11.79 6.01
C PHE A 80 -3.37 -13.27 6.02
N LYS A 81 -3.13 -13.99 4.92
CA LYS A 81 -3.40 -15.43 4.85
C LYS A 81 -2.57 -16.20 5.87
N TRP A 82 -1.26 -15.98 5.92
CA TRP A 82 -0.38 -16.62 6.90
C TRP A 82 -0.81 -16.36 8.34
N ALA A 83 -1.03 -15.10 8.73
CA ALA A 83 -1.50 -14.78 10.08
C ALA A 83 -2.81 -15.48 10.43
N LEU A 84 -3.72 -15.66 9.48
CA LEU A 84 -5.02 -16.28 9.71
C LEU A 84 -4.95 -17.82 9.79
N THR A 85 -3.96 -18.45 9.16
CA THR A 85 -3.88 -19.91 8.99
C THR A 85 -2.75 -20.59 9.73
N GLU A 86 -1.75 -19.84 10.21
CA GLU A 86 -0.58 -20.34 10.90
C GLU A 86 -0.47 -19.74 12.31
N ASP A 87 0.26 -20.40 13.20
CA ASP A 87 0.50 -19.91 14.56
C ASP A 87 1.75 -19.03 14.58
N ALA A 88 1.53 -17.71 14.72
CA ALA A 88 2.59 -16.69 14.82
C ALA A 88 3.72 -16.81 13.79
N PRO A 89 3.43 -16.95 12.47
CA PRO A 89 4.46 -17.24 11.48
C PRO A 89 5.46 -16.10 11.33
N LEU A 90 6.75 -16.44 11.17
CA LEU A 90 7.78 -15.51 10.73
C LEU A 90 7.67 -15.30 9.23
N ILE A 91 7.32 -14.09 8.79
CA ILE A 91 7.10 -13.80 7.37
C ILE A 91 8.42 -13.49 6.65
N LYS A 92 8.39 -13.60 5.32
CA LYS A 92 9.49 -13.15 4.47
C LYS A 92 9.35 -11.66 4.16
N ALA A 93 10.35 -10.87 4.54
CA ALA A 93 10.51 -9.50 4.05
C ALA A 93 11.08 -9.53 2.62
N TYR A 94 10.83 -8.46 1.86
CA TYR A 94 11.36 -8.29 0.51
C TYR A 94 12.03 -6.91 0.39
N ASP A 95 12.98 -6.80 -0.53
CA ASP A 95 13.67 -5.54 -0.79
C ASP A 95 12.91 -4.76 -1.87
N GLU A 96 12.04 -3.85 -1.41
CA GLU A 96 11.21 -3.00 -2.28
C GLU A 96 12.02 -2.14 -3.25
N LYS A 97 13.25 -1.73 -2.87
CA LYS A 97 14.11 -0.93 -3.76
C LYS A 97 14.59 -1.76 -4.92
N SER A 98 15.13 -2.95 -4.62
CA SER A 98 15.57 -3.89 -5.65
C SER A 98 14.41 -4.29 -6.58
N TRP A 99 13.20 -4.47 -6.06
CA TRP A 99 12.01 -4.76 -6.87
C TRP A 99 11.61 -3.59 -7.76
N SER A 100 11.61 -2.36 -7.23
CA SER A 100 11.32 -1.16 -8.01
C SER A 100 12.34 -0.90 -9.14
N ASP A 101 13.52 -1.50 -9.04
CA ASP A 101 14.59 -1.36 -10.02
C ASP A 101 14.53 -2.37 -11.17
N LEU A 102 13.64 -3.36 -11.09
CA LEU A 102 13.43 -4.36 -12.12
C LEU A 102 12.79 -3.75 -13.39
N ILE A 103 12.93 -4.48 -14.50
CA ILE A 103 12.48 -4.00 -15.82
C ILE A 103 10.96 -3.76 -15.84
N ASP A 104 10.18 -4.63 -15.23
CA ASP A 104 8.72 -4.50 -15.19
C ASP A 104 8.31 -3.28 -14.36
N ALA A 105 8.92 -3.04 -13.21
CA ALA A 105 8.65 -1.85 -12.41
C ALA A 105 9.04 -0.54 -13.13
N LYS A 106 10.05 -0.57 -14.00
CA LYS A 106 10.55 0.61 -14.72
C LYS A 106 9.86 0.90 -16.04
N THR A 107 9.35 -0.13 -16.74
CA THR A 107 8.89 0.05 -18.13
C THR A 107 7.56 -0.60 -18.44
N ALA A 108 6.97 -1.41 -17.55
CA ALA A 108 5.70 -2.04 -17.86
C ALA A 108 4.55 -1.02 -17.98
N PRO A 109 3.50 -1.34 -18.75
CA PRO A 109 2.26 -0.58 -18.71
C PRO A 109 1.65 -0.63 -17.31
N ILE A 110 1.35 0.55 -16.75
CA ILE A 110 0.69 0.69 -15.44
C ILE A 110 -0.66 -0.04 -15.36
N SER A 111 -1.33 -0.27 -16.49
CA SER A 111 -2.60 -0.98 -16.57
C SER A 111 -2.53 -2.40 -16.00
N LEU A 112 -1.37 -3.06 -16.12
CA LEU A 112 -1.15 -4.39 -15.52
C LEU A 112 -1.34 -4.34 -14.00
N SER A 113 -0.72 -3.36 -13.34
CA SER A 113 -0.84 -3.18 -11.90
C SER A 113 -2.20 -2.63 -11.48
N LEU A 114 -2.82 -1.74 -12.26
CA LEU A 114 -4.16 -1.23 -11.94
C LEU A 114 -5.20 -2.36 -11.94
N THR A 115 -5.27 -3.16 -13.01
CA THR A 115 -6.18 -4.32 -13.07
C THR A 115 -5.88 -5.33 -11.97
N TYR A 116 -4.59 -5.54 -11.66
CA TYR A 116 -4.20 -6.44 -10.60
C TYR A 116 -4.63 -5.97 -9.20
N ILE A 117 -4.41 -4.69 -8.89
CA ILE A 117 -4.79 -4.05 -7.63
C ILE A 117 -6.31 -4.14 -7.42
N GLU A 118 -7.11 -3.93 -8.46
CA GLU A 118 -8.58 -4.06 -8.39
C GLU A 118 -8.99 -5.46 -7.92
N ALA A 119 -8.49 -6.50 -8.58
CA ALA A 119 -8.81 -7.89 -8.23
C ALA A 119 -8.28 -8.27 -6.83
N LEU A 120 -7.04 -7.87 -6.53
CA LEU A 120 -6.40 -8.12 -5.24
C LEU A 120 -7.17 -7.48 -4.09
N HIS A 121 -7.54 -6.21 -4.21
CA HIS A 121 -8.29 -5.48 -3.19
C HIS A 121 -9.71 -6.02 -3.03
N ALA A 122 -10.38 -6.40 -4.11
CA ALA A 122 -11.69 -7.03 -4.02
C ALA A 122 -11.64 -8.33 -3.18
N LYS A 123 -10.63 -9.18 -3.42
CA LYS A 123 -10.41 -10.40 -2.62
C LYS A 123 -10.04 -10.09 -1.17
N LEU A 124 -9.16 -9.11 -0.95
CA LEU A 124 -8.73 -8.71 0.39
C LEU A 124 -9.92 -8.18 1.21
N VAL A 125 -10.70 -7.24 0.66
CA VAL A 125 -11.87 -6.67 1.33
C VAL A 125 -12.92 -7.73 1.61
N PHE A 126 -13.18 -8.64 0.67
CA PHE A 126 -14.08 -9.77 0.89
C PHE A 126 -13.62 -10.65 2.07
N LEU A 127 -12.33 -10.99 2.12
CA LEU A 127 -11.74 -11.72 3.24
C LEU A 127 -11.94 -10.97 4.56
N LEU A 128 -11.53 -9.70 4.62
CA LEU A 128 -11.53 -8.91 5.86
C LEU A 128 -12.94 -8.68 6.42
N ARG A 129 -13.94 -8.49 5.55
CA ARG A 129 -15.35 -8.35 5.96
C ARG A 129 -15.95 -9.65 6.50
N GLY A 130 -15.41 -10.79 6.11
CA GLY A 130 -15.86 -12.11 6.56
C GLY A 130 -15.19 -12.63 7.83
N LEU A 131 -14.26 -11.87 8.43
CA LEU A 131 -13.55 -12.30 9.63
C LEU A 131 -14.41 -12.17 10.89
N GLU A 132 -14.28 -13.15 11.78
CA GLU A 132 -14.80 -13.11 13.14
C GLU A 132 -13.92 -12.22 14.04
N GLU A 133 -14.49 -11.71 15.14
CA GLU A 133 -13.81 -10.72 16.00
C GLU A 133 -12.45 -11.23 16.51
N GLY A 134 -12.37 -12.49 16.95
CA GLY A 134 -11.13 -13.08 17.47
C GLY A 134 -10.04 -13.28 16.40
N GLN A 135 -10.39 -13.29 15.11
CA GLN A 135 -9.41 -13.46 14.04
C GLN A 135 -8.58 -12.19 13.79
N PHE A 136 -9.07 -11.02 14.21
CA PHE A 136 -8.33 -9.76 14.09
C PHE A 136 -7.11 -9.70 15.04
N GLU A 137 -7.11 -10.50 16.11
CA GLU A 137 -6.02 -10.61 17.08
C GLU A 137 -4.93 -11.62 16.66
N LYS A 138 -5.22 -12.46 15.64
CA LYS A 138 -4.19 -13.28 15.01
C LYS A 138 -3.11 -12.41 14.40
N PHE A 139 -1.89 -12.93 14.29
CA PHE A 139 -0.74 -12.10 13.96
C PHE A 139 0.34 -12.91 13.25
N TYR A 140 1.27 -12.16 12.66
CA TYR A 140 2.54 -12.68 12.18
C TYR A 140 3.70 -11.94 12.87
N ILE A 141 4.91 -12.50 12.78
CA ILE A 141 6.14 -11.86 13.22
C ILE A 141 6.86 -11.29 11.99
N HIS A 142 7.10 -9.98 11.99
CA HIS A 142 7.92 -9.33 10.98
C HIS A 142 9.41 -9.52 11.33
N PRO A 143 10.26 -9.98 10.40
CA PRO A 143 11.65 -10.30 10.69
C PRO A 143 12.48 -9.07 11.06
N ASP A 144 12.15 -7.90 10.49
CA ASP A 144 12.74 -6.63 10.93
C ASP A 144 12.23 -6.29 12.34
N GLY A 145 13.16 -6.28 13.30
CA GLY A 145 12.87 -6.01 14.72
C GLY A 145 12.12 -7.10 15.48
N GLN A 146 11.82 -8.25 14.85
CA GLN A 146 10.98 -9.33 15.44
C GLN A 146 9.63 -8.80 15.99
N VAL A 147 9.01 -7.90 15.24
CA VAL A 147 7.80 -7.20 15.68
C VAL A 147 6.56 -8.05 15.39
N LYS A 148 5.74 -8.26 16.42
CA LYS A 148 4.38 -8.80 16.25
C LYS A 148 3.51 -7.78 15.52
N VAL A 149 2.83 -8.22 14.46
CA VAL A 149 1.84 -7.40 13.73
C VAL A 149 0.53 -8.16 13.65
N THR A 150 -0.52 -7.64 14.28
CA THR A 150 -1.85 -8.26 14.23
C THR A 150 -2.52 -8.06 12.88
N VAL A 151 -3.51 -8.89 12.57
CA VAL A 151 -4.38 -8.70 11.41
C VAL A 151 -5.02 -7.31 11.48
N ALA A 152 -5.55 -6.89 12.63
CA ALA A 152 -6.11 -5.55 12.82
C ALA A 152 -5.14 -4.42 12.48
N GLU A 153 -3.91 -4.49 13.00
CA GLU A 153 -2.86 -3.50 12.73
C GLU A 153 -2.45 -3.49 11.25
N ASN A 154 -2.34 -4.66 10.63
CA ASN A 154 -1.96 -4.78 9.23
C ASN A 154 -3.00 -4.14 8.29
N ILE A 155 -4.29 -4.16 8.63
CA ILE A 155 -5.33 -3.43 7.89
C ILE A 155 -5.04 -1.92 7.91
N GLY A 156 -4.75 -1.37 9.10
CA GLY A 156 -4.43 0.05 9.26
C GLY A 156 -3.15 0.47 8.54
N LYS A 157 -2.08 -0.33 8.67
CA LYS A 157 -0.82 -0.11 7.96
C LYS A 157 -1.02 0.00 6.45
N TYR A 158 -1.82 -0.89 5.87
CA TYR A 158 -2.03 -0.91 4.43
C TYR A 158 -3.08 0.09 3.93
N ALA A 159 -4.04 0.47 4.77
CA ALA A 159 -4.92 1.62 4.51
C ALA A 159 -4.10 2.93 4.46
N TRP A 160 -3.17 3.12 5.40
CA TRP A 160 -2.24 4.26 5.37
C TRP A 160 -1.28 4.17 4.17
N HIS A 161 -0.66 3.02 3.91
CA HIS A 161 0.31 2.84 2.82
C HIS A 161 -0.30 3.17 1.44
N GLY A 162 -1.52 2.70 1.18
CA GLY A 162 -2.23 3.04 -0.04
C GLY A 162 -2.49 4.54 -0.18
N ASN A 163 -3.01 5.17 0.88
CA ASN A 163 -3.25 6.62 0.91
C ASN A 163 -1.96 7.45 0.83
N HIS A 164 -0.87 6.94 1.39
CA HIS A 164 0.44 7.57 1.40
C HIS A 164 1.00 7.70 -0.02
N HIS A 165 1.01 6.60 -0.79
CA HIS A 165 1.48 6.64 -2.18
C HIS A 165 0.51 7.35 -3.12
N LEU A 166 -0.79 7.27 -2.85
CA LEU A 166 -1.78 8.10 -3.56
C LEU A 166 -1.46 9.59 -3.38
N ALA A 167 -1.14 10.02 -2.17
CA ALA A 167 -0.76 11.40 -1.88
C ALA A 167 0.57 11.81 -2.54
N HIS A 168 1.54 10.90 -2.72
CA HIS A 168 2.74 11.20 -3.52
C HIS A 168 2.38 11.61 -4.95
N ILE A 169 1.52 10.83 -5.60
CA ILE A 169 1.07 11.07 -6.98
C ILE A 169 0.29 12.39 -7.05
N GLN A 170 -0.71 12.57 -6.20
CA GLN A 170 -1.53 13.79 -6.17
C GLN A 170 -0.70 15.05 -5.93
N ASN A 171 0.23 15.01 -4.98
CA ASN A 171 1.08 16.15 -4.69
C ASN A 171 2.06 16.46 -5.82
N LEU A 172 2.55 15.45 -6.56
CA LEU A 172 3.35 15.70 -7.76
C LEU A 172 2.50 16.38 -8.84
N MET A 173 1.32 15.86 -9.14
CA MET A 173 0.40 16.46 -10.11
C MET A 173 0.09 17.93 -9.79
N ILE A 174 -0.19 18.25 -8.52
CA ILE A 174 -0.45 19.61 -8.07
C ILE A 174 0.75 20.53 -8.28
N ARG A 175 1.98 20.06 -7.98
CA ARG A 175 3.20 20.87 -8.15
C ARG A 175 3.54 21.14 -9.61
N GLU A 176 3.26 20.19 -10.48
CA GLU A 176 3.56 20.27 -11.91
C GLU A 176 2.40 20.84 -12.76
N GLY A 177 1.23 21.04 -12.15
CA GLY A 177 0.06 21.63 -12.81
C GLY A 177 -0.64 20.71 -13.82
N TRP A 178 -0.71 19.41 -13.52
CA TRP A 178 -1.33 18.39 -14.37
C TRP A 178 -2.82 18.15 -14.08
#